data_AF-A0A9C8GKV8-F1
#
_entry.id   AF-A0A9C8GKV8-F1
#
_cell.length_a   1.000
_cell.length_b   1.000
_cell.length_c   1.000
_cell.angle_alpha   90.00
_cell.angle_beta   90.00
_cell.angle_gamma   90.00
#
_symmetry.space_group_name_H-M   'P 1'
#
loop_
_entity.id
_entity.type
_entity.pdbx_description
1 polymer ?
#
loop_
_entity_poly.entity_id
_entity_poly.type
_entity_poly.pdbx_seq_one_letter_code
_entity_poly.pdbx_strand_id
1 'polypeptide(L)'
;MDPARRDKFLPHLRRDRSWMERLRWHYQHSQPWRPDLPGEFELMTWLQEKPACEPFSADLAPDYVLDQLIQLVTFVPPRQDFFGISDARPYERVQVMIDETAHLSSKAVGRLLQDVYKIRHLNLLQFKLFITSTYQKLVKDMAAVREGRVNVYRLPAWEDRDLREMLYLRLLGWMEGEPVGGDDNWAQQIPDEYLRREAKPTFIEQIVEGAQRCQAMESKLAAPIHALRIARGLVAACAGVWESHPPPLGRDDIKQLINLYWHTEQEEKDADISKSPA
;
A
#
# COMPACT_ATOMS: atom_id res chain seq x y z
N MET A 1 14.07 -10.20 -23.05
CA MET A 1 13.84 -11.10 -24.18
C MET A 1 15.02 -12.07 -24.32
N ASP A 2 14.76 -13.37 -24.39
CA ASP A 2 15.76 -14.37 -24.82
C ASP A 2 16.47 -13.91 -26.10
N PRO A 3 17.82 -13.93 -26.19
CA PRO A 3 18.56 -13.59 -27.41
C PRO A 3 18.00 -14.25 -28.67
N ALA A 4 17.61 -15.53 -28.61
CA ALA A 4 17.04 -16.26 -29.74
C ALA A 4 15.67 -15.72 -30.20
N ARG A 5 14.93 -15.06 -29.29
CA ARG A 5 13.67 -14.36 -29.62
C ARG A 5 13.96 -12.98 -30.18
N ARG A 6 14.96 -12.27 -29.66
CA ARG A 6 15.39 -10.95 -30.15
C ARG A 6 15.83 -11.02 -31.61
N ASP A 7 16.63 -12.02 -31.97
CA ASP A 7 17.12 -12.22 -33.34
C ASP A 7 16.00 -12.51 -34.34
N LYS A 8 14.88 -13.08 -33.87
CA LYS A 8 13.69 -13.34 -34.70
C LYS A 8 12.75 -12.13 -34.76
N PHE A 9 12.65 -11.37 -33.68
CA PHE A 9 11.71 -10.27 -33.55
C PHE A 9 12.20 -8.98 -34.21
N LEU A 10 13.47 -8.63 -34.05
CA LEU A 10 14.01 -7.38 -34.59
C LEU A 10 13.90 -7.26 -36.12
N PRO A 11 14.18 -8.31 -36.93
CA PRO A 11 13.97 -8.24 -38.37
C PRO A 11 12.51 -8.05 -38.75
N HIS A 12 11.57 -8.59 -37.96
CA HIS A 12 10.13 -8.41 -38.20
C HIS A 12 9.69 -6.99 -37.85
N LEU A 13 10.16 -6.46 -36.72
CA LEU A 13 9.88 -5.09 -36.29
C LEU A 13 10.42 -4.06 -37.29
N ARG A 14 11.66 -4.24 -37.78
CA ARG A 14 12.29 -3.33 -38.76
C ARG A 14 11.53 -3.24 -40.09
N ARG A 15 10.71 -4.25 -40.43
CA ARG A 15 9.89 -4.24 -41.65
C ARG A 15 8.61 -3.42 -41.49
N ASP A 16 8.20 -3.12 -40.26
CA ASP A 16 7.01 -2.33 -39.96
C ASP A 16 7.43 -0.94 -39.42
N ARG A 17 7.36 0.05 -40.30
CA ARG A 17 7.74 1.43 -39.99
C ARG A 17 6.90 2.03 -38.86
N SER A 18 5.61 1.72 -38.79
CA SER A 18 4.72 2.20 -37.72
C SER A 18 5.17 1.65 -36.37
N TRP A 19 5.55 0.37 -36.31
CA TRP A 19 6.06 -0.23 -35.08
C TRP A 19 7.43 0.28 -34.67
N MET A 20 8.32 0.54 -35.62
CA MET A 20 9.58 1.20 -35.34
C MET A 20 9.31 2.60 -34.73
N GLU A 21 8.42 3.40 -35.31
CA GLU A 21 8.05 4.73 -34.79
C GLU A 21 7.50 4.67 -33.36
N ARG A 22 6.69 3.66 -33.04
CA ARG A 22 6.22 3.38 -31.66
C ARG A 22 7.37 3.03 -30.72
N LEU A 23 8.30 2.18 -31.15
CA LEU A 23 9.47 1.81 -30.36
C LEU A 23 10.36 3.04 -30.05
N ARG A 24 10.61 3.90 -31.04
CA ARG A 24 11.34 5.16 -30.85
C ARG A 24 10.62 6.08 -29.87
N TRP A 25 9.31 6.26 -30.03
CA TRP A 25 8.53 7.05 -29.10
C TRP A 25 8.68 6.53 -27.67
N HIS A 26 8.51 5.23 -27.46
CA HIS A 26 8.67 4.61 -26.15
C HIS A 26 10.09 4.75 -25.60
N TYR A 27 11.11 4.52 -26.43
CA TYR A 27 12.51 4.64 -26.01
C TYR A 27 12.87 6.08 -25.60
N GLN A 28 12.32 7.10 -26.26
CA GLN A 28 12.59 8.49 -25.95
C GLN A 28 11.80 9.03 -24.75
N HIS A 29 10.60 8.51 -24.49
CA HIS A 29 9.69 9.03 -23.46
C HIS A 29 9.62 8.17 -22.19
N SER A 30 9.96 6.90 -22.28
CA SER A 30 10.10 6.00 -21.13
C SER A 30 11.60 5.78 -20.91
N GLN A 31 12.22 6.53 -20.00
CA GLN A 31 13.66 6.41 -19.67
C GLN A 31 14.08 4.93 -19.63
N PRO A 32 14.79 4.43 -20.66
CA PRO A 32 15.06 3.01 -20.76
C PRO A 32 16.10 2.64 -19.71
N TRP A 33 15.93 1.48 -19.08
CA TRP A 33 16.85 1.00 -18.03
C TRP A 33 18.26 0.76 -18.58
N ARG A 34 18.38 0.51 -19.89
CA ARG A 34 19.64 0.60 -20.62
C ARG A 34 19.46 1.57 -21.79
N PRO A 35 20.16 2.71 -21.82
CA PRO A 35 20.15 3.56 -22.99
C PRO A 35 20.74 2.80 -24.19
N ASP A 36 21.74 1.94 -24.02
CA ASP A 36 22.37 1.26 -25.15
C ASP A 36 22.09 -0.24 -25.22
N LEU A 37 21.77 -0.73 -26.44
CA LEU A 37 21.66 -2.15 -26.77
C LEU A 37 22.95 -2.61 -27.49
N PRO A 38 23.83 -3.39 -26.82
CA PRO A 38 25.06 -3.88 -27.45
C PRO A 38 24.75 -4.70 -28.70
N GLY A 39 25.54 -4.48 -29.76
CA GLY A 39 25.41 -5.17 -31.05
C GLY A 39 24.34 -4.60 -32.01
N GLU A 40 23.58 -3.58 -31.61
CA GLU A 40 22.47 -3.04 -32.40
C GLU A 40 22.70 -1.58 -32.81
N PHE A 41 23.87 -1.29 -33.38
CA PHE A 41 24.24 0.08 -33.75
C PHE A 41 23.18 0.78 -34.63
N GLU A 42 22.65 0.08 -35.62
CA GLU A 42 21.62 0.61 -36.53
C GLU A 42 20.33 0.96 -35.80
N LEU A 43 19.84 0.06 -34.93
CA LEU A 43 18.64 0.31 -34.13
C LEU A 43 18.89 1.46 -33.16
N MET A 44 20.04 1.50 -32.51
CA MET A 44 20.37 2.56 -31.55
C MET A 44 20.42 3.93 -32.21
N THR A 45 21.08 4.02 -33.37
CA THR A 45 21.10 5.23 -34.20
C THR A 45 19.68 5.67 -34.53
N TRP A 46 18.85 4.71 -34.96
CA TRP A 46 17.47 4.97 -35.31
C TRP A 46 16.61 5.38 -34.12
N LEU A 47 16.80 4.83 -32.91
CA LEU A 47 16.04 5.21 -31.71
C LEU A 47 16.45 6.58 -31.16
N GLN A 48 17.69 7.00 -31.39
CA GLN A 48 18.26 8.28 -30.95
C GLN A 48 18.01 9.43 -31.94
N GLU A 49 17.62 9.14 -33.18
CA GLU A 49 17.19 10.16 -34.14
C GLU A 49 16.01 11.00 -33.60
N LYS A 50 16.16 12.33 -33.67
CA LYS A 50 15.10 13.27 -33.27
C LYS A 50 13.81 12.98 -34.05
N PRO A 51 12.66 12.84 -33.38
CA PRO A 51 11.41 12.54 -34.06
C PRO A 51 10.93 13.73 -34.90
N ALA A 52 10.35 13.44 -36.07
CA ALA A 52 9.35 14.31 -36.64
C ALA A 52 8.13 14.22 -35.72
N CYS A 53 7.76 15.34 -35.09
CA CYS A 53 6.70 15.42 -34.10
C CYS A 53 5.33 15.08 -34.70
N GLU A 54 4.84 13.86 -34.48
CA GLU A 54 3.38 13.65 -34.40
C GLU A 54 3.05 12.74 -33.20
N PRO A 55 2.10 13.15 -32.34
CA PRO A 55 1.64 12.33 -31.22
C PRO A 55 0.85 11.12 -31.75
N PHE A 56 1.16 9.93 -31.23
CA PHE A 56 0.41 8.71 -31.54
C PHE A 56 -1.07 8.85 -31.14
N SER A 57 -1.99 8.51 -32.05
CA SER A 57 -3.40 8.33 -31.71
C SER A 57 -3.54 7.10 -30.80
N ALA A 58 -4.41 7.21 -29.79
CA ALA A 58 -4.60 6.23 -28.72
C ALA A 58 -5.37 4.96 -29.15
N ASP A 59 -5.40 4.64 -30.45
CA ASP A 59 -6.00 3.40 -30.94
C ASP A 59 -5.09 2.23 -30.54
N LEU A 60 -5.51 1.56 -29.47
CA LEU A 60 -4.86 0.45 -28.79
C LEU A 60 -4.54 -0.67 -29.79
N ALA A 61 -3.24 -0.81 -30.07
CA ALA A 61 -2.71 -1.96 -30.76
C ALA A 61 -2.80 -3.22 -29.87
N PRO A 62 -2.68 -4.44 -30.43
CA PRO A 62 -2.75 -5.67 -29.66
C PRO A 62 -1.69 -5.73 -28.56
N ASP A 63 -2.11 -5.97 -27.32
CA ASP A 63 -1.28 -5.97 -26.11
C ASP A 63 0.03 -6.80 -26.29
N TYR A 64 0.03 -7.87 -27.10
CA TYR A 64 1.18 -8.75 -27.29
C TYR A 64 2.41 -8.11 -27.98
N VAL A 65 2.23 -7.12 -28.86
CA VAL A 65 3.36 -6.47 -29.55
C VAL A 65 3.99 -5.41 -28.63
N LEU A 66 3.15 -4.68 -27.90
CA LEU A 66 3.58 -3.75 -26.87
C LEU A 66 4.36 -4.47 -25.77
N ASP A 67 3.89 -5.67 -25.37
CA ASP A 67 4.60 -6.54 -24.44
C ASP A 67 6.01 -6.89 -24.93
N GLN A 68 6.16 -7.27 -26.21
CA GLN A 68 7.47 -7.61 -26.77
C GLN A 68 8.39 -6.40 -26.89
N LEU A 69 7.84 -5.22 -27.20
CA LEU A 69 8.59 -3.97 -27.23
C LEU A 69 9.06 -3.53 -25.85
N ILE A 70 8.18 -3.58 -24.84
CA ILE A 70 8.57 -3.29 -23.46
C ILE A 70 9.61 -4.30 -23.00
N GLN A 71 9.44 -5.60 -23.27
CA GLN A 71 10.42 -6.63 -22.95
C GLN A 71 11.75 -6.46 -23.67
N LEU A 72 11.80 -5.81 -24.83
CA LEU A 72 13.04 -5.49 -25.54
C LEU A 72 13.80 -4.37 -24.83
N VAL A 73 13.09 -3.31 -24.44
CA VAL A 73 13.67 -2.11 -23.80
C VAL A 73 14.03 -2.33 -22.33
N THR A 74 13.28 -3.19 -21.64
CA THR A 74 13.47 -3.47 -20.20
C THR A 74 14.23 -4.77 -19.94
N PHE A 75 14.71 -5.45 -20.99
CA PHE A 75 15.46 -6.68 -20.80
C PHE A 75 16.77 -6.43 -20.07
N VAL A 76 16.92 -7.10 -18.93
CA VAL A 76 18.22 -7.31 -18.30
C VAL A 76 18.76 -8.64 -18.84
N PRO A 77 19.84 -8.66 -19.65
CA PRO A 77 20.49 -9.91 -20.02
C PRO A 77 20.92 -10.65 -18.75
N PRO A 78 20.91 -11.99 -18.74
CA PRO A 78 21.54 -12.75 -17.66
C PRO A 78 22.96 -12.22 -17.48
N ARG A 79 23.33 -11.94 -16.23
CA ARG A 79 24.70 -11.48 -15.91
C ARG A 79 25.65 -12.54 -16.46
N GLN A 80 26.50 -12.17 -17.42
CA GLN A 80 27.67 -12.97 -17.75
C GLN A 80 28.60 -12.93 -16.52
N ASP A 81 28.51 -14.01 -15.74
CA ASP A 81 29.54 -14.66 -14.94
C ASP A 81 30.72 -13.82 -14.43
N PHE A 82 30.72 -13.53 -13.13
CA PHE A 82 31.96 -13.47 -12.36
C PHE A 82 32.15 -14.69 -11.44
N PHE A 83 31.11 -15.46 -11.09
CA PHE A 83 31.24 -16.63 -10.21
C PHE A 83 30.09 -17.64 -10.36
N GLY A 84 30.27 -18.67 -11.19
CA GLY A 84 29.48 -19.91 -11.12
C GLY A 84 28.05 -19.81 -11.64
N ILE A 85 27.72 -20.65 -12.61
CA ILE A 85 26.42 -20.73 -13.26
C ILE A 85 25.34 -21.06 -12.23
N SER A 86 24.44 -20.12 -12.02
CA SER A 86 23.06 -20.43 -11.69
C SER A 86 22.18 -19.54 -12.55
N ASP A 87 21.71 -20.10 -13.67
CA ASP A 87 20.63 -19.55 -14.51
C ASP A 87 19.30 -19.44 -13.76
N ALA A 88 19.24 -19.90 -12.50
CA ALA A 88 18.09 -19.69 -11.66
C ALA A 88 18.01 -18.20 -11.33
N ARG A 89 17.06 -17.49 -11.96
CA ARG A 89 16.53 -16.26 -11.36
C ARG A 89 16.26 -16.59 -9.89
N PRO A 90 16.82 -15.84 -8.93
CA PRO A 90 16.67 -16.19 -7.51
C PRO A 90 15.19 -16.19 -7.08
N TYR A 91 14.32 -15.55 -7.86
CA TYR A 91 12.89 -15.47 -7.63
C TYR A 91 12.12 -15.68 -8.94
N GLU A 92 11.11 -16.53 -8.91
CA GLU A 92 10.16 -16.72 -10.02
C GLU A 92 9.25 -15.49 -10.17
N ARG A 93 8.92 -14.85 -9.05
CA ARG A 93 8.10 -13.63 -8.95
C ARG A 93 8.57 -12.76 -7.79
N VAL A 94 8.45 -11.45 -7.97
CA VAL A 94 8.72 -10.44 -6.95
C VAL A 94 7.42 -9.68 -6.69
N GLN A 95 6.92 -9.77 -5.45
CA GLN A 95 5.75 -9.00 -5.03
C GLN A 95 6.22 -7.66 -4.46
N VAL A 96 5.76 -6.55 -5.04
CA VAL A 96 6.04 -5.20 -4.58
C VAL A 96 4.79 -4.64 -3.90
N MET A 97 4.92 -4.30 -2.62
CA MET A 97 3.85 -3.73 -1.82
C MET A 97 4.15 -2.25 -1.59
N ILE A 98 3.21 -1.38 -1.97
CA ILE A 98 3.35 0.07 -1.82
C ILE A 98 2.23 0.54 -0.91
N ASP A 99 2.60 1.04 0.26
CA ASP A 99 1.69 1.53 1.29
C ASP A 99 1.90 3.04 1.52
N GLU A 100 1.14 3.62 2.45
CA GLU A 100 1.25 5.03 2.88
C GLU A 100 1.05 6.05 1.75
N THR A 101 0.23 5.68 0.74
CA THR A 101 -0.14 6.59 -0.35
C THR A 101 -1.01 7.76 0.11
N ALA A 102 -1.50 7.73 1.36
CA ALA A 102 -2.26 8.81 1.97
C ALA A 102 -1.48 10.13 2.06
N HIS A 103 -0.15 10.07 2.10
CA HIS A 103 0.72 11.26 2.13
C HIS A 103 1.05 11.81 0.73
N LEU A 104 0.63 11.14 -0.34
CA LEU A 104 0.92 11.56 -1.71
C LEU A 104 -0.17 12.49 -2.22
N SER A 105 0.20 13.49 -3.03
CA SER A 105 -0.80 14.29 -3.75
C SER A 105 -1.59 13.43 -4.73
N SER A 106 -2.82 13.83 -5.08
CA SER A 106 -3.64 13.13 -6.09
C SER A 106 -2.92 12.96 -7.43
N LYS A 107 -2.12 13.96 -7.84
CA LYS A 107 -1.27 13.90 -9.03
C LYS A 107 -0.16 12.86 -8.91
N ALA A 108 0.48 12.75 -7.74
CA ALA A 108 1.50 11.75 -7.48
C ALA A 108 0.91 10.33 -7.48
N VAL A 109 -0.25 10.12 -6.84
CA VAL A 109 -0.98 8.84 -6.87
C VAL A 109 -1.37 8.46 -8.30
N GLY A 110 -1.88 9.42 -9.09
CA GLY A 110 -2.20 9.20 -10.50
C GLY A 110 -0.99 8.78 -11.34
N ARG A 111 0.17 9.41 -11.12
CA ARG A 111 1.43 9.02 -11.78
C ARG A 111 1.90 7.64 -11.34
N LEU A 112 1.91 7.35 -10.04
CA LEU A 112 2.27 6.05 -9.49
C LEU A 112 1.45 4.92 -10.12
N LEU A 113 0.13 5.13 -10.20
CA LEU A 113 -0.79 4.18 -10.82
C LEU A 113 -0.49 3.96 -12.32
N GLN A 114 -0.21 5.03 -13.06
CA GLN A 114 0.19 4.94 -14.46
C GLN A 114 1.53 4.21 -14.63
N ASP A 115 2.52 4.51 -13.78
CA ASP A 115 3.85 3.94 -13.90
C ASP A 115 3.86 2.46 -13.51
N VAL A 116 3.15 2.07 -12.45
CA VAL A 116 2.91 0.66 -12.10
C VAL A 116 2.22 -0.09 -13.25
N TYR A 117 1.24 0.54 -13.91
CA TYR A 117 0.58 -0.07 -15.05
C TYR A 117 1.55 -0.24 -16.23
N LYS A 118 2.41 0.74 -16.53
CA LYS A 118 3.41 0.63 -17.61
C LYS A 118 4.41 -0.50 -17.38
N ILE A 119 4.78 -0.77 -16.13
CA ILE A 119 5.76 -1.82 -15.78
C ILE A 119 5.13 -3.19 -15.53
N ARG A 120 3.80 -3.32 -15.54
CA ARG A 120 3.10 -4.62 -15.35
C ARG A 120 3.51 -5.69 -16.36
N HIS A 121 3.97 -5.27 -17.53
CA HIS A 121 4.41 -6.12 -18.64
C HIS A 121 5.73 -6.86 -18.31
N LEU A 122 6.41 -6.43 -17.23
CA LEU A 122 7.47 -7.19 -16.60
C LEU A 122 6.83 -8.34 -15.80
N ASN A 123 6.60 -9.49 -16.45
CA ASN A 123 6.00 -10.70 -15.86
C ASN A 123 6.68 -11.23 -14.56
N LEU A 124 7.77 -10.59 -14.12
CA LEU A 124 8.43 -10.83 -12.85
C LEU A 124 7.77 -10.10 -11.67
N LEU A 125 7.16 -8.93 -11.90
CA LEU A 125 6.71 -8.03 -10.83
C LEU A 125 5.20 -8.10 -10.64
N GLN A 126 4.77 -8.29 -9.38
CA GLN A 126 3.38 -8.20 -8.98
C GLN A 126 3.21 -7.06 -7.98
N PHE A 127 2.51 -6.00 -8.39
CA PHE A 127 2.28 -4.83 -7.54
C PHE A 127 0.98 -4.97 -6.75
N LYS A 128 1.03 -4.62 -5.47
CA LYS A 128 -0.14 -4.39 -4.61
C LYS A 128 -0.02 -3.00 -4.00
N LEU A 129 -1.00 -2.14 -4.28
CA LEU A 129 -1.02 -0.77 -3.81
C LEU A 129 -2.13 -0.62 -2.78
N PHE A 130 -1.78 -0.05 -1.63
CA PHE A 130 -2.74 0.33 -0.59
C PHE A 130 -3.08 1.80 -0.78
N ILE A 131 -4.29 2.05 -1.25
CA ILE A 131 -4.77 3.38 -1.62
C ILE A 131 -5.90 3.76 -0.69
N THR A 132 -5.76 4.93 -0.05
CA THR A 132 -6.79 5.50 0.81
C THR A 132 -8.10 5.74 0.05
N SER A 133 -9.22 5.69 0.77
CA SER A 133 -10.57 5.86 0.19
C SER A 133 -10.78 7.23 -0.46
N THR A 134 -9.99 8.25 -0.12
CA THR A 134 -10.08 9.58 -0.72
C THR A 134 -9.80 9.57 -2.22
N TYR A 135 -8.97 8.64 -2.72
CA TYR A 135 -8.68 8.49 -4.15
C TYR A 135 -9.59 7.48 -4.86
N GLN A 136 -10.67 7.00 -4.22
CA GLN A 136 -11.53 5.96 -4.78
C GLN A 136 -12.07 6.34 -6.16
N LYS A 137 -12.46 7.60 -6.36
CA LYS A 137 -12.96 8.10 -7.66
C LYS A 137 -11.87 8.01 -8.73
N LEU A 138 -10.67 8.52 -8.43
CA LEU A 138 -9.51 8.46 -9.32
C LEU A 138 -9.20 7.03 -9.75
N VAL A 139 -9.18 6.08 -8.80
CA VAL A 139 -8.92 4.66 -9.08
C VAL A 139 -10.00 4.06 -9.97
N LYS A 140 -11.28 4.33 -9.68
CA LYS A 140 -12.41 3.80 -10.48
C LYS A 140 -12.43 4.34 -11.92
N ASP A 141 -11.98 5.57 -12.13
CA ASP A 141 -12.00 6.21 -13.45
C ASP A 141 -10.85 5.72 -14.37
N MET A 142 -9.86 5.01 -13.82
CA MET A 142 -8.78 4.42 -14.61
C MET A 142 -9.31 3.41 -15.63
N ALA A 143 -8.87 3.54 -16.89
CA ALA A 143 -9.22 2.60 -17.97
C ALA A 143 -8.91 1.15 -17.58
N ALA A 144 -7.72 0.91 -17.02
CA ALA A 144 -7.28 -0.40 -16.54
C ALA A 144 -8.23 -1.05 -15.52
N VAL A 145 -8.86 -0.26 -14.66
CA VAL A 145 -9.83 -0.74 -13.65
C VAL A 145 -11.18 -1.00 -14.32
N ARG A 146 -11.66 -0.08 -15.16
CA ARG A 146 -12.93 -0.22 -15.90
C ARG A 146 -12.93 -1.43 -16.84
N GLU A 147 -11.78 -1.75 -17.41
CA GLU A 147 -11.58 -2.89 -18.30
C GLU A 147 -11.29 -4.19 -17.55
N GLY A 148 -11.33 -4.20 -16.22
CA GLY A 148 -11.11 -5.40 -15.40
C GLY A 148 -9.67 -5.92 -15.40
N ARG A 149 -8.71 -5.12 -15.86
CA ARG A 149 -7.28 -5.49 -15.88
C ARG A 149 -6.59 -5.28 -14.53
N VAL A 150 -7.22 -4.60 -13.59
CA VAL A 150 -6.76 -4.36 -12.21
C VAL A 150 -7.86 -4.74 -11.24
N ASN A 151 -7.55 -5.64 -10.32
CA ASN A 151 -8.46 -6.01 -9.24
C ASN A 151 -8.41 -4.95 -8.14
N VAL A 152 -9.56 -4.30 -7.90
CA VAL A 152 -9.72 -3.36 -6.79
C VAL A 152 -10.45 -4.06 -5.66
N TYR A 153 -9.75 -4.25 -4.54
CA TYR A 153 -10.33 -4.78 -3.33
C TYR A 153 -10.54 -3.65 -2.32
N ARG A 154 -11.75 -3.56 -1.77
CA ARG A 154 -12.03 -2.64 -0.67
C ARG A 154 -11.88 -3.41 0.63
N LEU A 155 -10.93 -2.99 1.46
CA LEU A 155 -10.82 -3.52 2.81
C LEU A 155 -12.15 -3.29 3.57
N PRO A 156 -12.70 -4.31 4.23
CA PRO A 156 -13.93 -4.17 5.01
C PRO A 156 -13.70 -3.21 6.18
N ALA A 157 -14.80 -2.66 6.71
CA ALA A 157 -14.74 -2.02 8.01
C ALA A 157 -14.54 -3.11 9.08
N TRP A 158 -13.89 -2.74 10.18
CA TRP A 158 -13.73 -3.63 11.33
C TRP A 158 -15.05 -3.72 12.11
N GLU A 159 -15.55 -4.92 12.31
CA GLU A 159 -16.71 -5.17 13.16
C GLU A 159 -16.31 -5.21 14.64
N ASP A 160 -17.26 -4.96 15.55
CA ASP A 160 -17.06 -5.02 17.01
C ASP A 160 -16.36 -6.31 17.43
N ARG A 161 -16.80 -7.44 16.85
CA ARG A 161 -16.27 -8.77 17.13
C ARG A 161 -14.78 -8.85 16.78
N ASP A 162 -14.38 -8.37 15.62
CA ASP A 162 -13.00 -8.42 15.15
C ASP A 162 -12.08 -7.57 16.03
N LEU A 163 -12.55 -6.40 16.47
CA LEU A 163 -11.81 -5.52 17.37
C LEU A 163 -11.62 -6.15 18.75
N ARG A 164 -12.67 -6.78 19.29
CA ARG A 164 -12.60 -7.53 20.57
C ARG A 164 -11.61 -8.68 20.48
N GLU A 165 -11.71 -9.49 19.43
CA GLU A 165 -10.82 -10.63 19.19
C GLU A 165 -9.36 -10.17 19.06
N MET A 166 -9.11 -9.09 18.34
CA MET A 166 -7.75 -8.53 18.22
C MET A 166 -7.18 -8.04 19.55
N LEU A 167 -7.96 -7.28 20.32
CA LEU A 167 -7.55 -6.79 21.64
C LEU A 167 -7.19 -7.98 22.55
N TYR A 168 -8.04 -9.01 22.54
CA TYR A 168 -7.84 -10.24 23.29
C TYR A 168 -6.55 -10.98 22.86
N LEU A 169 -6.37 -11.25 21.55
CA LEU A 169 -5.18 -11.93 21.02
C LEU A 169 -3.87 -11.19 21.34
N ARG A 170 -3.89 -9.85 21.34
CA ARG A 170 -2.70 -9.06 21.65
C ARG A 170 -2.32 -9.11 23.12
N LEU A 171 -3.29 -9.24 24.02
CA LEU A 171 -3.05 -9.39 25.45
C LEU A 171 -2.56 -10.80 25.81
N LEU A 172 -3.08 -11.83 25.12
CA LEU A 172 -2.50 -13.17 25.21
C LEU A 172 -1.03 -13.18 24.83
N GLY A 173 -0.62 -12.38 23.84
CA GLY A 173 0.79 -12.22 23.48
C GLY A 173 1.64 -11.49 24.53
N TRP A 174 1.02 -10.82 25.52
CA TRP A 174 1.71 -10.07 26.58
C TRP A 174 1.69 -10.79 27.93
N MET A 175 0.75 -11.71 28.13
CA MET A 175 0.68 -12.57 29.30
C MET A 175 1.44 -13.87 29.00
N GLU A 176 2.55 -14.12 29.70
CA GLU A 176 3.18 -15.45 29.69
C GLU A 176 2.22 -16.46 30.36
N GLY A 177 1.33 -17.08 29.60
CA GLY A 177 0.35 -18.05 30.13
C GLY A 177 -0.62 -18.59 29.07
N GLU A 178 -1.23 -19.74 29.36
CA GLU A 178 -2.24 -20.35 28.47
C GLU A 178 -3.46 -19.43 28.29
N PRO A 179 -4.09 -19.45 27.09
CA PRO A 179 -5.26 -18.65 26.82
C PRO A 179 -6.42 -19.05 27.72
N VAL A 180 -6.85 -18.12 28.59
CA VAL A 180 -8.10 -18.28 29.35
C VAL A 180 -9.25 -18.09 28.36
N GLY A 181 -9.95 -19.17 28.04
CA GLY A 181 -10.91 -19.32 26.94
C GLY A 181 -11.75 -18.10 26.55
N GLY A 182 -12.03 -18.00 25.25
CA GLY A 182 -12.70 -16.87 24.60
C GLY A 182 -14.06 -16.50 25.18
N ASP A 183 -14.04 -15.45 26.00
CA ASP A 183 -15.07 -14.44 26.29
C ASP A 183 -14.66 -13.60 27.52
N ASP A 184 -13.55 -13.97 28.17
CA ASP A 184 -13.08 -13.28 29.35
C ASP A 184 -12.61 -11.86 29.02
N ASN A 185 -13.46 -10.91 29.40
CA ASN A 185 -13.11 -9.51 29.55
C ASN A 185 -11.89 -9.41 30.48
N TRP A 186 -10.71 -9.31 29.90
CA TRP A 186 -9.44 -9.26 30.62
C TRP A 186 -9.36 -8.12 31.63
N ALA A 187 -10.20 -7.08 31.52
CA ALA A 187 -10.30 -6.03 32.53
C ALA A 187 -10.73 -6.60 33.91
N GLN A 188 -11.35 -7.78 33.94
CA GLN A 188 -11.64 -8.50 35.18
C GLN A 188 -10.39 -8.89 35.97
N GLN A 189 -9.26 -9.07 35.27
CA GLN A 189 -7.97 -9.42 35.87
C GLN A 189 -7.24 -8.20 36.46
N ILE A 190 -7.66 -6.97 36.12
CA ILE A 190 -7.09 -5.76 36.72
C ILE A 190 -7.56 -5.67 38.18
N PRO A 191 -6.67 -5.51 39.19
CA PRO A 191 -7.09 -5.39 40.58
C PRO A 191 -8.06 -4.22 40.84
N ASP A 192 -8.98 -4.38 41.80
CA ASP A 192 -10.01 -3.36 42.14
C ASP A 192 -9.38 -2.03 42.63
N GLU A 193 -8.13 -2.05 43.09
CA GLU A 193 -7.32 -0.88 43.46
C GLU A 193 -6.87 -0.02 42.28
N TYR A 194 -6.86 -0.56 41.06
CA TYR A 194 -6.48 0.15 39.84
C TYR A 194 -7.69 0.45 38.93
N LEU A 195 -8.67 -0.45 38.90
CA LEU A 195 -9.88 -0.31 38.10
C LEU A 195 -11.10 -0.72 38.93
N ARG A 196 -12.04 0.21 39.15
CA ARG A 196 -13.20 -0.05 39.99
C ARG A 196 -14.05 -1.18 39.44
N ARG A 197 -14.61 -1.99 40.34
CA ARG A 197 -15.38 -3.19 39.99
C ARG A 197 -16.54 -2.90 39.03
N GLU A 198 -17.22 -1.77 39.19
CA GLU A 198 -18.32 -1.34 38.32
C GLU A 198 -17.88 -0.94 36.91
N ALA A 199 -16.61 -0.57 36.72
CA ALA A 199 -16.08 -0.16 35.42
C ALA A 199 -15.65 -1.36 34.57
N LYS A 200 -15.18 -2.44 35.22
CA LYS A 200 -14.66 -3.66 34.58
C LYS A 200 -15.58 -4.23 33.51
N PRO A 201 -16.90 -4.43 33.72
CA PRO A 201 -17.77 -5.05 32.72
C PRO A 201 -17.84 -4.28 31.40
N THR A 202 -17.72 -2.94 31.46
CA THR A 202 -17.86 -2.05 30.29
C THR A 202 -16.52 -1.57 29.74
N PHE A 203 -15.40 -1.99 30.32
CA PHE A 203 -14.07 -1.46 29.98
C PHE A 203 -13.72 -1.69 28.50
N ILE A 204 -13.87 -2.93 28.03
CA ILE A 204 -13.60 -3.31 26.63
C ILE A 204 -14.59 -2.68 25.66
N GLU A 205 -15.85 -2.66 26.05
CA GLU A 205 -16.90 -2.02 25.26
C GLU A 205 -16.58 -0.55 25.02
N GLN A 206 -16.18 0.18 26.06
CA GLN A 206 -15.79 1.58 25.92
C GLN A 206 -14.55 1.77 25.04
N ILE A 207 -13.55 0.87 25.09
CA ILE A 207 -12.39 0.91 24.18
C ILE A 207 -12.85 0.72 22.73
N VAL A 208 -13.70 -0.27 22.47
CA VAL A 208 -14.20 -0.59 21.13
C VAL A 208 -15.05 0.54 20.59
N GLU A 209 -16.04 1.02 21.37
CA GLU A 209 -16.86 2.19 21.02
C GLU A 209 -15.99 3.43 20.77
N GLY A 210 -14.99 3.65 21.62
CA GLY A 210 -14.02 4.72 21.48
C GLY A 210 -13.25 4.61 20.17
N ALA A 211 -12.72 3.44 19.84
CA ALA A 211 -11.97 3.18 18.62
C ALA A 211 -12.82 3.34 17.35
N GLN A 212 -14.09 2.94 17.41
CA GLN A 212 -15.02 3.04 16.30
C GLN A 212 -15.41 4.46 15.93
N ARG A 213 -15.17 5.45 16.80
CA ARG A 213 -15.31 6.87 16.42
C ARG A 213 -14.46 7.25 15.21
N CYS A 214 -13.35 6.54 14.97
CA CYS A 214 -12.53 6.73 13.77
C CYS A 214 -13.30 6.45 12.47
N GLN A 215 -14.35 5.63 12.52
CA GLN A 215 -15.15 5.28 11.35
C GLN A 215 -16.01 6.45 10.87
N ALA A 216 -16.39 7.35 11.77
CA ALA A 216 -17.06 8.61 11.45
C ALA A 216 -16.08 9.66 10.90
N MET A 217 -14.78 9.53 11.19
CA MET A 217 -13.70 10.46 10.82
C MET A 217 -12.94 10.02 9.56
N GLU A 218 -13.62 9.36 8.63
CA GLU A 218 -13.12 8.89 7.31
C GLU A 218 -12.01 7.81 7.31
N SER A 219 -11.32 7.56 8.43
CA SER A 219 -10.26 6.55 8.53
C SER A 219 -10.75 5.23 9.14
N LYS A 220 -11.63 4.52 8.41
CA LYS A 220 -12.24 3.26 8.89
C LYS A 220 -11.24 2.14 9.18
N LEU A 221 -10.05 2.19 8.57
CA LEU A 221 -9.01 1.17 8.70
C LEU A 221 -8.15 1.34 9.95
N ALA A 222 -8.24 2.48 10.64
CA ALA A 222 -7.43 2.78 11.81
C ALA A 222 -8.06 2.29 13.14
N ALA A 223 -9.29 1.77 13.13
CA ALA A 223 -9.99 1.33 14.35
C ALA A 223 -9.14 0.37 15.22
N PRO A 224 -8.46 -0.64 14.67
CA PRO A 224 -7.48 -1.46 15.39
C PRO A 224 -6.39 -0.67 16.13
N ILE A 225 -5.80 0.31 15.44
CA ILE A 225 -4.69 1.11 15.96
C ILE A 225 -5.21 1.98 17.10
N HIS A 226 -6.36 2.63 16.90
CA HIS A 226 -7.01 3.44 17.92
C HIS A 226 -7.42 2.59 19.13
N ALA A 227 -7.99 1.40 18.92
CA ALA A 227 -8.35 0.47 20.00
C ALA A 227 -7.12 0.11 20.86
N LEU A 228 -5.98 -0.18 20.22
CA LEU A 228 -4.74 -0.49 20.93
C LEU A 228 -4.13 0.73 21.64
N ARG A 229 -4.16 1.92 21.03
CA ARG A 229 -3.68 3.16 21.65
C ARG A 229 -4.50 3.52 22.89
N ILE A 230 -5.83 3.47 22.75
CA ILE A 230 -6.76 3.71 23.85
C ILE A 230 -6.54 2.68 24.96
N ALA A 231 -6.48 1.38 24.63
CA ALA A 231 -6.24 0.33 25.62
C ALA A 231 -4.93 0.55 26.40
N ARG A 232 -3.84 0.90 25.71
CA ARG A 232 -2.56 1.23 26.36
C ARG A 232 -2.65 2.45 27.26
N GLY A 233 -3.30 3.51 26.80
CA GLY A 233 -3.52 4.72 27.60
C GLY A 233 -4.30 4.43 28.87
N LEU A 234 -5.40 3.68 28.77
CA LEU A 234 -6.20 3.30 29.93
C LEU A 234 -5.45 2.37 30.89
N VAL A 235 -4.66 1.43 30.39
CA VAL A 235 -3.81 0.57 31.25
C VAL A 235 -2.75 1.41 31.98
N ALA A 236 -2.12 2.37 31.29
CA ALA A 236 -1.17 3.27 31.92
C ALA A 236 -1.84 4.15 33.00
N ALA A 237 -3.06 4.63 32.74
CA ALA A 237 -3.87 5.37 33.70
C ALA A 237 -4.22 4.51 34.93
N CYS A 238 -4.65 3.26 34.72
CA CYS A 238 -4.87 2.29 35.82
C CYS A 238 -3.60 2.10 36.66
N ALA A 239 -2.41 2.09 36.04
CA ALA A 239 -1.13 1.99 36.75
C ALA A 239 -0.69 3.29 37.47
N GLY A 240 -1.51 4.35 37.45
CA GLY A 240 -1.21 5.61 38.11
C GLY A 240 -0.18 6.47 37.40
N VAL A 241 0.06 6.24 36.09
CA VAL A 241 1.00 7.04 35.30
C VAL A 241 0.51 8.48 35.09
N TRP A 242 -0.79 8.72 35.22
CA TRP A 242 -1.40 10.04 35.00
C TRP A 242 -1.93 10.65 36.29
N GLU A 243 -1.30 11.73 36.74
CA GLU A 243 -1.68 12.44 37.97
C GLU A 243 -3.12 13.00 37.91
N SER A 244 -3.61 13.35 36.72
CA SER A 244 -4.96 13.89 36.53
C SER A 244 -6.07 12.85 36.67
N HIS A 245 -5.75 11.56 36.58
CA HIS A 245 -6.70 10.45 36.68
C HIS A 245 -6.12 9.36 37.58
N PRO A 246 -6.02 9.61 38.90
CA PRO A 246 -5.44 8.65 39.82
C PRO A 246 -6.34 7.40 39.94
N PRO A 247 -5.75 6.20 40.12
CA PRO A 247 -6.51 4.99 40.37
C PRO A 247 -7.25 5.03 41.72
N PRO A 248 -8.35 4.26 41.88
CA PRO A 248 -8.93 3.36 40.88
C PRO A 248 -9.83 4.09 39.89
N LEU A 249 -9.65 3.80 38.59
CA LEU A 249 -10.46 4.41 37.54
C LEU A 249 -11.91 3.91 37.59
N GLY A 250 -12.86 4.84 37.54
CA GLY A 250 -14.27 4.58 37.36
C GLY A 250 -14.71 4.64 35.90
N ARG A 251 -16.01 4.39 35.68
CA ARG A 251 -16.62 4.43 34.33
C ARG A 251 -16.46 5.80 33.67
N ASP A 252 -16.65 6.87 34.43
CA ASP A 252 -16.59 8.24 33.89
C ASP A 252 -15.16 8.67 33.57
N ASP A 253 -14.17 8.21 34.35
CA ASP A 253 -12.75 8.46 34.07
C ASP A 253 -12.33 7.85 32.73
N ILE A 254 -12.76 6.61 32.45
CA ILE A 254 -12.50 5.93 31.17
C ILE A 254 -13.08 6.73 30.01
N LYS A 255 -14.33 7.19 30.13
CA LYS A 255 -14.97 8.02 29.09
C LYS A 255 -14.22 9.33 28.87
N GLN A 256 -13.80 9.99 29.94
CA GLN A 256 -13.04 11.24 29.86
C GLN A 256 -11.70 11.03 29.16
N LEU A 257 -10.97 9.97 29.50
CA LEU A 257 -9.70 9.62 28.87
C LEU A 257 -9.84 9.29 27.38
N ILE A 258 -10.91 8.58 26.99
CA ILE A 258 -11.22 8.33 25.58
C ILE A 258 -11.56 9.63 24.85
N ASN A 259 -12.32 10.53 25.47
CA ASN A 259 -12.62 11.83 24.88
C ASN A 259 -11.35 12.69 24.73
N LEU A 260 -10.48 12.70 25.73
CA LEU A 260 -9.20 13.40 25.68
C LEU A 260 -8.32 12.89 24.55
N TYR A 261 -8.21 11.56 24.40
CA TYR A 261 -7.51 10.93 23.29
C TYR A 261 -7.96 11.45 21.93
N TRP A 262 -9.27 11.52 21.70
CA TRP A 262 -9.83 12.03 20.44
C TRP A 262 -9.66 13.53 20.25
N HIS A 263 -9.68 14.33 21.32
CA HIS A 263 -9.35 15.75 21.24
C HIS A 263 -7.92 15.95 20.74
N THR A 264 -6.96 15.22 21.30
CA THR A 264 -5.56 15.29 20.89
C THR A 264 -5.35 14.83 19.45
N GLU A 265 -5.96 13.71 19.04
CA GLU A 265 -5.87 13.23 17.65
C GLU A 265 -6.50 14.22 16.63
N GLN A 266 -7.51 14.98 17.04
CA GLN A 266 -8.10 16.03 16.20
C GLN A 266 -7.15 17.23 16.06
N GLU A 267 -6.57 17.69 17.17
CA GLU A 267 -5.60 18.79 17.18
C GLU A 267 -4.34 18.48 16.35
N GLU A 268 -3.83 17.24 16.43
CA GLU A 268 -2.69 16.80 15.61
C GLU A 268 -3.02 16.81 14.12
N LYS A 269 -4.21 16.34 13.74
CA LYS A 269 -4.67 16.40 12.33
C LYS A 269 -4.81 17.83 11.83
N ASP A 270 -5.40 18.71 12.64
CA ASP A 270 -5.58 20.11 12.27
C ASP A 270 -4.22 20.84 12.14
N ALA A 271 -3.27 20.51 13.02
CA ALA A 271 -1.90 21.02 12.94
C ALA A 271 -1.16 20.53 11.69
N ASP A 272 -1.33 19.28 11.28
CA ASP A 272 -0.70 18.73 10.07
C ASP A 272 -1.30 19.33 8.79
N ILE A 273 -2.61 19.60 8.77
CA ILE A 273 -3.25 20.31 7.65
C ILE A 273 -2.67 21.72 7.52
N SER A 274 -2.43 22.42 8.64
CA SER A 274 -1.90 23.79 8.63
C SER A 274 -0.45 23.91 8.14
N LYS A 275 0.32 22.80 8.15
CA LYS A 275 1.73 22.77 7.75
C LYS A 275 1.96 22.32 6.30
N SER A 276 0.91 21.90 5.60
CA SER A 276 1.06 21.46 4.20
C SER A 276 1.18 22.69 3.29
N PRO A 277 2.32 22.89 2.59
CA PRO A 277 2.48 24.02 1.68
C PRO A 277 1.48 23.92 0.53
N ALA A 278 0.79 25.04 0.27
CA ALA A 278 -0.17 25.19 -0.83
C ALA A 278 0.47 24.98 -2.22
#